data_AF-A0A645H689-F1
#
_entry.id   AF-A0A645H689-F1
#
_cell.length_a   1.000
_cell.length_b   1.000
_cell.length_c   1.000
_cell.angle_alpha   90.00
_cell.angle_beta   90.00
_cell.angle_gamma   90.00
#
_symmetry.space_group_name_H-M   'P 1'
#
loop_
_entity.id
_entity.type
_entity.pdbx_description
1 polymer ?
#
loop_
_entity_poly.entity_id
_entity_poly.type
_entity_poly.pdbx_seq_one_letter_code
_entity_poly.pdbx_strand_id
1 'polypeptide(L)'
;MSAYDIHEYIKSTGVKNATLTGGEPLLQEGIIELLEVLSRDKELNIEIETNGSVLLNKFANIENLPSFTMDYKLPSSNMEEKMAVENFNYLSKKDTVKFVSGSTKDLEKAKYIIDKYNLVDKASVYISPVFEEIQMKDIVEFMKDNKMNGVNLQVQLHKIIWEPSKKGV
;
A
#
# COMPACT_ATOMS: atom_id res chain seq x y z
N MET A 1 -19.97 8.11 -11.64
CA MET A 1 -19.30 9.42 -11.59
C MET A 1 -18.15 9.36 -12.57
N SER A 2 -17.94 10.41 -13.36
CA SER A 2 -16.78 10.53 -14.25
C SER A 2 -15.50 10.85 -13.46
N ALA A 3 -14.34 10.76 -14.12
CA ALA A 3 -13.07 11.18 -13.53
C ALA A 3 -13.10 12.65 -13.06
N TYR A 4 -13.73 13.53 -13.84
CA TYR A 4 -13.88 14.95 -13.52
C TYR A 4 -14.79 15.17 -12.31
N ASP A 5 -15.93 14.44 -12.23
CA ASP A 5 -16.82 14.54 -11.06
C ASP A 5 -16.11 14.17 -9.75
N ILE A 6 -15.20 13.18 -9.81
CA ILE A 6 -14.42 12.74 -8.64
C ILE A 6 -13.37 13.79 -8.26
N HIS A 7 -12.67 14.37 -9.25
CA HIS A 7 -11.69 15.43 -9.01
C HIS A 7 -12.33 16.67 -8.37
N GLU A 8 -13.45 17.14 -8.93
CA GLU A 8 -14.21 18.27 -8.38
C GLU A 8 -14.76 17.97 -6.99
N TYR A 9 -15.22 16.74 -6.76
CA TYR A 9 -15.64 16.31 -5.42
C TYR A 9 -14.50 16.42 -4.41
N ILE A 10 -13.31 15.89 -4.72
CA ILE A 10 -12.13 16.00 -3.84
C ILE A 10 -11.82 17.48 -3.54
N LYS A 11 -11.77 18.32 -4.58
CA LYS A 11 -11.52 19.77 -4.41
C LYS A 11 -12.55 20.43 -3.50
N SER A 12 -13.84 20.07 -3.63
CA SER A 12 -14.92 20.64 -2.83
C SER A 12 -14.79 20.35 -1.33
N THR A 13 -14.10 19.28 -0.94
CA THR A 13 -13.88 18.95 0.48
C THR A 13 -12.83 19.84 1.16
N GLY A 14 -12.00 20.54 0.38
CA GLY A 14 -10.86 21.33 0.89
C GLY A 14 -9.67 20.50 1.38
N VAL A 15 -9.72 19.16 1.30
CA VAL A 15 -8.58 18.30 1.64
C VAL A 15 -7.58 18.25 0.47
N LYS A 16 -6.31 18.08 0.80
CA LYS A 16 -5.23 17.93 -0.19
C LYS A 16 -4.73 16.51 -0.32
N ASN A 17 -4.92 15.68 0.71
CA ASN A 17 -4.49 14.29 0.71
C ASN A 17 -5.72 13.41 0.51
N ALA A 18 -5.72 12.61 -0.55
CA ALA A 18 -6.80 11.66 -0.81
C ALA A 18 -6.22 10.29 -1.17
N THR A 19 -6.78 9.24 -0.58
CA THR A 19 -6.39 7.86 -0.84
C THR A 19 -7.49 7.18 -1.64
N LEU A 20 -7.14 6.66 -2.82
CA LEU A 20 -7.98 5.77 -3.61
C LEU A 20 -7.77 4.34 -3.11
N THR A 21 -8.82 3.75 -2.56
CA THR A 21 -8.79 2.42 -1.93
C THR A 21 -10.13 1.68 -2.17
N GLY A 22 -10.32 0.55 -1.50
CA GLY A 22 -11.49 -0.32 -1.62
C GLY A 22 -11.32 -1.36 -2.74
N GLY A 23 -11.99 -2.51 -2.63
CA GLY A 23 -11.87 -3.61 -3.60
C GLY A 23 -10.42 -3.83 -4.06
N GLU A 24 -10.20 -3.80 -5.37
CA GLU A 24 -8.91 -3.46 -5.97
C GLU A 24 -9.12 -2.23 -6.87
N PRO A 25 -8.59 -1.04 -6.51
CA PRO A 25 -8.89 0.19 -7.25
C PRO A 25 -8.35 0.15 -8.68
N LEU A 26 -7.25 -0.56 -8.93
CA LEU A 26 -6.63 -0.64 -10.26
C LEU A 26 -7.38 -1.56 -11.24
N LEU A 27 -8.43 -2.26 -10.80
CA LEU A 27 -9.33 -3.04 -11.65
C LEU A 27 -10.59 -2.28 -12.06
N GLN A 28 -10.82 -1.08 -11.53
CA GLN A 28 -12.03 -0.31 -11.83
C GLN A 28 -12.00 0.22 -13.26
N GLU A 29 -13.16 0.20 -13.93
CA GLU A 29 -13.31 0.82 -15.23
C GLU A 29 -13.06 2.34 -15.12
N GLY A 30 -12.33 2.91 -16.08
CA GLY A 30 -11.99 4.34 -16.08
C GLY A 30 -10.86 4.74 -15.12
N ILE A 31 -10.21 3.80 -14.43
CA ILE A 31 -9.13 4.13 -13.48
C ILE A 31 -7.99 4.91 -14.14
N ILE A 32 -7.57 4.56 -15.36
CA ILE A 32 -6.48 5.25 -16.06
C ILE A 32 -6.83 6.73 -16.27
N GLU A 33 -8.04 7.01 -16.77
CA GLU A 33 -8.52 8.38 -16.98
C GLU A 33 -8.58 9.16 -15.66
N LEU A 34 -9.07 8.53 -14.59
CA LEU A 34 -9.10 9.15 -13.26
C LEU A 34 -7.69 9.50 -12.78
N LEU A 35 -6.73 8.59 -12.91
CA LEU A 35 -5.35 8.84 -12.49
C LEU A 35 -4.69 9.96 -13.32
N GLU A 36 -4.97 10.04 -14.63
CA GLU A 36 -4.49 11.13 -15.48
C GLU A 36 -5.08 12.49 -15.12
N VAL A 37 -6.37 12.54 -14.77
CA VAL A 37 -7.02 13.80 -14.32
C VAL A 37 -6.40 14.24 -12.99
N LEU A 38 -6.30 13.32 -12.04
CA LEU A 38 -5.76 13.60 -10.71
C LEU A 38 -4.27 13.98 -10.74
N SER A 39 -3.46 13.33 -11.60
CA SER A 39 -2.02 13.61 -11.67
C SER A 39 -1.68 14.99 -12.22
N ARG A 40 -2.61 15.65 -12.91
CA ARG A 40 -2.44 17.02 -13.41
C ARG A 40 -2.62 18.08 -12.32
N ASP A 41 -3.31 17.76 -11.23
CA ASP A 41 -3.52 18.70 -10.13
C ASP A 41 -2.39 18.59 -9.09
N LYS A 42 -1.43 19.52 -9.20
CA LYS A 42 -0.25 19.58 -8.33
C LYS A 42 -0.55 20.01 -6.89
N GLU A 43 -1.78 20.46 -6.60
CA GLU A 43 -2.19 20.80 -5.23
C GLU A 43 -2.69 19.58 -4.44
N LEU A 44 -2.94 18.47 -5.12
CA LEU A 44 -3.42 17.23 -4.53
C LEU A 44 -2.26 16.22 -4.36
N ASN A 45 -2.23 15.56 -3.21
CA ASN A 45 -1.41 14.41 -2.94
C ASN A 45 -2.33 13.18 -2.99
N ILE A 46 -2.20 12.39 -4.06
CA ILE A 46 -3.01 11.20 -4.25
C ILE A 46 -2.18 9.97 -3.93
N GLU A 47 -2.75 9.10 -3.10
CA GLU A 47 -2.25 7.77 -2.82
C GLU A 47 -3.20 6.73 -3.38
N ILE A 48 -2.66 5.61 -3.87
CA ILE A 48 -3.43 4.44 -4.27
C ILE A 48 -3.05 3.29 -3.35
N GLU A 49 -4.00 2.78 -2.58
CA GLU A 49 -3.85 1.52 -1.84
C GLU A 49 -4.27 0.36 -2.72
N THR A 50 -3.30 -0.45 -3.16
CA THR A 50 -3.52 -1.60 -4.05
C THR A 50 -3.08 -2.90 -3.38
N ASN A 51 -3.73 -4.01 -3.70
CA ASN A 51 -3.32 -5.33 -3.22
C ASN A 51 -2.12 -5.92 -3.99
N GLY A 52 -1.60 -5.21 -5.00
CA GLY A 52 -0.39 -5.60 -5.74
C GLY A 52 -0.55 -6.75 -6.74
N SER A 53 -1.77 -7.19 -7.04
CA SER A 53 -2.05 -8.19 -8.09
C SER A 53 -2.09 -7.61 -9.50
N VAL A 54 -2.30 -6.30 -9.64
CA VAL A 54 -2.33 -5.62 -10.94
C VAL A 54 -0.93 -5.11 -11.29
N LEU A 55 -0.45 -5.41 -12.49
CA LEU A 55 0.85 -4.90 -12.97
C LEU A 55 0.82 -3.38 -13.14
N LEU A 56 1.76 -2.69 -12.48
CA LEU A 56 1.85 -1.22 -12.46
C LEU A 56 2.40 -0.62 -13.76
N ASN A 57 3.01 -1.44 -14.62
CA ASN A 57 3.58 -0.99 -15.90
C ASN A 57 2.58 -0.25 -16.80
N LYS A 58 1.29 -0.58 -16.69
CA LYS A 58 0.20 0.06 -17.44
C LYS A 58 0.04 1.54 -17.12
N PHE A 59 0.46 1.96 -15.92
CA PHE A 59 0.33 3.34 -15.43
C PHE A 59 1.64 4.13 -15.52
N ALA A 60 2.75 3.48 -15.91
CA ALA A 60 4.09 4.05 -15.85
C ALA A 60 4.28 5.29 -16.75
N ASN A 61 3.43 5.49 -17.75
CA ASN A 61 3.50 6.64 -18.66
C ASN A 61 2.73 7.88 -18.16
N ILE A 62 2.02 7.78 -17.02
CA ILE A 62 1.30 8.92 -16.45
C ILE A 62 2.31 9.85 -15.80
N GLU A 63 2.38 11.09 -16.28
CA GLU A 63 3.20 12.14 -15.66
C GLU A 63 2.66 12.47 -14.26
N ASN A 64 3.55 12.65 -13.28
CA ASN A 64 3.19 12.91 -11.88
C ASN A 64 2.24 11.86 -11.27
N LEU A 65 2.40 10.60 -11.67
CA LEU A 65 1.60 9.47 -11.20
C LEU A 65 1.45 9.49 -9.66
N PRO A 66 0.24 9.23 -9.12
CA PRO A 66 0.02 9.07 -7.68
C PRO A 66 0.98 8.08 -7.03
N SER A 67 1.20 8.21 -5.71
CA SER A 67 2.01 7.24 -4.97
C SER A 67 1.23 5.95 -4.75
N PHE A 68 1.92 4.82 -4.74
CA PHE A 68 1.32 3.53 -4.40
C PHE A 68 1.67 3.12 -2.98
N THR A 69 0.67 2.65 -2.25
CA THR A 69 0.85 1.77 -1.08
C THR A 69 0.41 0.37 -1.50
N MET A 70 1.38 -0.50 -1.73
CA MET A 70 1.16 -1.85 -2.22
C MET A 70 1.15 -2.86 -1.07
N ASP A 71 0.00 -3.48 -0.84
CA ASP A 71 -0.23 -4.45 0.23
C ASP A 71 0.18 -5.86 -0.22
N TYR A 72 1.45 -6.21 0.00
CA TYR A 72 1.96 -7.53 -0.30
C TYR A 72 1.29 -8.58 0.59
N LYS A 73 0.65 -9.57 -0.06
CA LYS A 73 -0.05 -10.67 0.61
C LYS A 73 0.95 -11.78 0.97
N LEU A 74 1.09 -12.03 2.26
CA LEU A 74 1.97 -13.05 2.82
C LEU A 74 1.28 -14.42 2.89
N PRO A 75 2.03 -15.52 3.15
CA PRO A 75 1.50 -16.88 3.13
C PRO A 75 0.21 -17.11 3.93
N SER A 76 0.05 -16.48 5.10
CA SER A 76 -1.17 -16.61 5.91
C SER A 76 -2.45 -16.20 5.18
N SER A 77 -2.35 -15.32 4.19
CA SER A 77 -3.52 -14.85 3.44
C SER A 77 -4.00 -15.86 2.39
N ASN A 78 -3.23 -16.92 2.09
CA ASN A 78 -3.46 -17.85 0.97
C ASN A 78 -3.56 -17.18 -0.42
N MET A 79 -2.99 -15.97 -0.58
CA MET A 79 -3.09 -15.18 -1.81
C MET A 79 -1.73 -14.71 -2.33
N GLU A 80 -0.63 -15.19 -1.75
CA GLU A 80 0.73 -14.80 -2.15
C GLU A 80 1.01 -15.11 -3.63
N GLU A 81 0.45 -16.21 -4.16
CA GLU A 81 0.58 -16.59 -5.58
C GLU A 81 -0.06 -15.58 -6.55
N LYS A 82 -0.93 -14.68 -6.05
CA LYS A 82 -1.58 -13.64 -6.86
C LYS A 82 -0.77 -12.35 -6.92
N MET A 83 0.35 -12.28 -6.19
CA MET A 83 1.19 -11.09 -6.16
C MET A 83 2.02 -10.96 -7.43
N ALA A 84 1.91 -9.81 -8.10
CA ALA A 84 2.75 -9.48 -9.25
C ALA A 84 4.07 -8.87 -8.77
N VAL A 85 5.04 -9.73 -8.42
CA VAL A 85 6.35 -9.31 -7.86
C VAL A 85 7.14 -8.40 -8.80
N GLU A 86 6.85 -8.41 -10.10
CA GLU A 86 7.41 -7.50 -11.10
C GLU A 86 7.10 -6.04 -10.78
N ASN A 87 6.04 -5.77 -10.01
CA ASN A 87 5.68 -4.44 -9.55
C ASN A 87 6.81 -3.73 -8.82
N PHE A 88 7.68 -4.46 -8.12
CA PHE A 88 8.83 -3.89 -7.41
C PHE A 88 9.83 -3.14 -8.32
N ASN A 89 9.77 -3.34 -9.64
CA ASN A 89 10.60 -2.60 -10.60
C ASN A 89 10.01 -1.23 -10.97
N TYR A 90 8.74 -0.99 -10.67
CA TYR A 90 8.03 0.26 -10.99
C TYR A 90 7.84 1.16 -9.77
N LEU A 91 8.25 0.69 -8.59
CA LEU A 91 8.21 1.46 -7.35
C LEU A 91 9.40 2.41 -7.24
N SER A 92 9.17 3.50 -6.54
CA SER A 92 10.12 4.56 -6.27
C SER A 92 10.01 5.04 -4.82
N LYS A 93 10.84 6.02 -4.42
CA LYS A 93 10.92 6.48 -3.03
C LYS A 93 9.65 7.14 -2.49
N LYS A 94 8.71 7.54 -3.37
CA LYS A 94 7.40 8.04 -2.97
C LYS A 94 6.41 6.92 -2.61
N ASP A 95 6.72 5.69 -3.01
CA ASP A 95 5.84 4.53 -2.86
C ASP A 95 6.17 3.74 -1.59
N THR A 96 5.24 2.88 -1.20
CA THR A 96 5.30 2.04 -0.01
C THR A 96 4.98 0.59 -0.37
N VAL A 97 5.75 -0.36 0.18
CA VAL A 97 5.37 -1.78 0.22
C VAL A 97 4.99 -2.12 1.66
N LYS A 98 3.74 -2.54 1.86
CA LYS A 98 3.19 -2.92 3.16
C LYS A 98 2.99 -4.42 3.22
N PHE A 99 3.67 -5.06 4.16
CA PHE A 99 3.60 -6.48 4.45
C PHE A 99 2.63 -6.72 5.61
N VAL A 100 1.45 -7.27 5.33
CA VAL A 100 0.44 -7.55 6.35
C VAL A 100 0.69 -8.96 6.92
N SER A 101 1.24 -9.05 8.12
CA SER A 101 1.73 -10.28 8.75
C SER A 101 0.81 -10.75 9.87
N GLY A 102 0.44 -12.03 9.86
CA GLY A 102 -0.33 -12.69 10.93
C GLY A 102 0.47 -13.72 11.71
N SER A 103 1.74 -13.95 11.38
CA SER A 103 2.54 -15.03 11.99
C SER A 103 4.06 -14.81 11.87
N THR A 104 4.85 -15.57 12.63
CA THR A 104 6.32 -15.59 12.46
C THR A 104 6.75 -16.04 11.06
N LYS A 105 6.04 -17.01 10.47
CA LYS A 105 6.30 -17.48 9.10
C LYS A 105 6.11 -16.37 8.06
N ASP A 106 5.12 -15.50 8.27
CA ASP A 106 4.92 -14.32 7.44
C ASP A 106 6.06 -13.32 7.61
N LEU A 107 6.57 -13.11 8.83
CA LEU A 107 7.72 -12.23 9.07
C LEU A 107 8.99 -12.74 8.38
N GLU A 108 9.28 -14.04 8.47
CA GLU A 108 10.38 -14.69 7.75
C GLU A 108 10.26 -14.50 6.25
N LYS A 109 9.05 -14.66 5.71
CA LYS A 109 8.77 -14.47 4.28
C LYS A 109 8.89 -13.00 3.87
N ALA A 110 8.35 -12.07 4.65
CA ALA A 110 8.49 -10.64 4.42
C ALA A 110 9.96 -10.25 4.36
N LYS A 111 10.78 -10.69 5.33
CA LYS A 111 12.23 -10.46 5.32
C LYS A 111 12.88 -11.01 4.06
N TYR A 112 12.58 -12.25 3.67
CA TYR A 112 13.11 -12.84 2.43
C TYR A 112 12.79 -11.99 1.19
N ILE A 113 11.55 -11.51 1.05
CA ILE A 113 11.15 -10.68 -0.09
C ILE A 113 11.84 -9.31 -0.05
N ILE A 114 11.90 -8.67 1.13
CA ILE A 114 12.56 -7.37 1.32
C ILE A 114 14.02 -7.45 0.87
N ASP A 115 14.76 -8.46 1.33
CA ASP A 115 16.17 -8.65 1.00
C ASP A 115 16.36 -9.03 -0.47
N LYS A 116 15.55 -9.97 -0.98
CA LYS A 116 15.68 -10.46 -2.37
C LYS A 116 15.50 -9.34 -3.40
N TYR A 117 14.62 -8.39 -3.13
CA TYR A 117 14.28 -7.31 -4.08
C TYR A 117 14.87 -5.96 -3.71
N ASN A 118 15.69 -5.87 -2.65
CA ASN A 118 16.28 -4.65 -2.09
C ASN A 118 15.25 -3.54 -1.89
N LEU A 119 14.11 -3.88 -1.27
CA LEU A 119 12.95 -2.99 -1.25
C LEU A 119 13.19 -1.69 -0.49
N VAL A 120 13.99 -1.72 0.57
CA VAL A 120 14.35 -0.53 1.37
C VAL A 120 15.04 0.54 0.51
N ASP A 121 15.80 0.12 -0.50
CA ASP A 121 16.49 1.03 -1.40
C ASP A 121 15.56 1.61 -2.47
N LYS A 122 14.36 1.06 -2.64
CA LYS A 122 13.41 1.45 -3.69
C LYS A 122 12.22 2.22 -3.15
N ALA A 123 11.63 1.77 -2.05
CA ALA A 123 10.37 2.25 -1.50
C ALA A 123 10.43 2.32 0.04
N SER A 124 9.44 2.95 0.66
CA SER A 124 9.19 2.77 2.09
C SER A 124 8.70 1.35 2.33
N VAL A 125 9.17 0.69 3.40
CA VAL A 125 8.81 -0.70 3.69
C VAL A 125 8.19 -0.79 5.07
N TYR A 126 6.94 -1.25 5.12
CA TYR A 126 6.19 -1.40 6.35
C TYR A 126 5.80 -2.85 6.61
N ILE A 127 5.79 -3.23 7.88
CA ILE A 127 5.13 -4.44 8.36
C ILE A 127 3.93 -4.00 9.20
N SER A 128 2.77 -4.56 8.94
CA SER A 128 1.55 -4.31 9.71
C SER A 128 1.00 -5.61 10.28
N PRO A 129 0.55 -5.63 11.55
CA PRO A 129 -0.06 -6.80 12.14
C PRO A 129 -1.45 -7.04 11.52
N VAL A 130 -1.78 -8.30 11.23
CA VAL A 130 -3.17 -8.72 11.19
C VAL A 130 -3.70 -8.61 12.62
N PHE A 131 -4.83 -7.90 12.76
CA PHE A 131 -5.42 -7.62 14.06
C PHE A 131 -5.72 -8.93 14.81
N GLU A 132 -5.31 -9.01 16.08
CA GLU A 132 -5.46 -10.17 16.97
C GLU A 132 -4.69 -11.46 16.59
N GLU A 133 -4.05 -11.54 15.42
CA GLU A 133 -3.31 -12.76 15.01
C GLU A 133 -1.84 -12.77 15.45
N ILE A 134 -1.20 -11.59 15.49
CA ILE A 134 0.19 -11.45 15.96
C ILE A 134 0.35 -10.22 16.83
N GLN A 135 1.14 -10.32 17.90
CA GLN A 135 1.39 -9.18 18.77
C GLN A 135 2.41 -8.25 18.12
N MET A 136 2.17 -6.93 18.23
CA MET A 136 3.12 -5.91 17.75
C MET A 136 4.51 -6.07 18.36
N LYS A 137 4.58 -6.49 19.63
CA LYS A 137 5.83 -6.80 20.32
C LYS A 137 6.63 -7.86 19.56
N ASP A 138 5.99 -8.93 19.11
CA ASP A 138 6.67 -10.04 18.42
C ASP A 138 7.24 -9.58 17.08
N ILE A 139 6.52 -8.70 16.36
CA ILE A 139 7.01 -8.08 15.13
C ILE A 139 8.26 -7.23 15.42
N VAL A 140 8.22 -6.37 16.44
CA VAL A 140 9.35 -5.50 16.79
C VAL A 140 10.57 -6.30 17.23
N GLU A 141 10.38 -7.33 18.07
CA GLU A 141 11.46 -8.22 18.50
C GLU A 141 12.07 -8.94 17.30
N PHE A 142 11.25 -9.48 16.40
CA PHE A 142 11.73 -10.10 15.16
C PHE A 142 12.56 -9.12 14.31
N MET A 143 12.06 -7.90 14.10
CA MET A 143 12.77 -6.86 13.32
C MET A 143 14.12 -6.51 13.95
N LYS A 144 14.17 -6.40 15.28
CA LYS A 144 15.38 -6.10 16.06
C LYS A 144 16.41 -7.24 15.93
N ASP A 145 15.99 -8.47 16.15
CA ASP A 145 16.85 -9.66 16.09
C ASP A 145 17.42 -9.87 14.67
N ASN A 146 16.67 -9.49 13.65
CA ASN A 146 17.05 -9.57 12.25
C ASN A 146 17.70 -8.31 11.68
N LYS A 147 17.89 -7.25 12.48
CA LYS A 147 18.48 -5.96 12.07
C LYS A 147 17.82 -5.38 10.81
N MET A 148 16.48 -5.41 10.76
CA MET A 148 15.70 -4.96 9.61
C MET A 148 15.67 -3.42 9.49
N ASN A 149 16.85 -2.83 9.24
CA ASN A 149 17.01 -1.39 9.10
C ASN A 149 16.24 -0.88 7.87
N GLY A 150 15.54 0.25 8.04
CA GLY A 150 14.71 0.83 6.98
C GLY A 150 13.35 0.16 6.80
N VAL A 151 12.96 -0.74 7.71
CA VAL A 151 11.60 -1.30 7.81
C VAL A 151 10.92 -0.73 9.04
N ASN A 152 9.67 -0.27 8.91
CA ASN A 152 8.89 0.27 10.04
C ASN A 152 7.69 -0.61 10.38
N LEU A 153 7.36 -0.71 11.68
CA LEU A 153 6.07 -1.22 12.11
C LEU A 153 4.99 -0.16 11.84
N GLN A 154 4.00 -0.48 11.02
CA GLN A 154 2.83 0.37 10.78
C GLN A 154 1.60 -0.26 11.43
N VAL A 155 1.02 0.44 12.40
CA VAL A 155 -0.19 0.02 13.09
C VAL A 155 -1.43 0.55 12.38
N GLN A 156 -2.50 -0.25 12.31
CA GLN A 156 -3.81 0.20 11.80
C GLN A 156 -4.48 1.12 12.82
N LEU A 157 -4.02 2.37 12.90
CA LEU A 157 -4.45 3.37 13.90
C LEU A 157 -5.97 3.55 13.95
N HIS A 158 -6.66 3.44 12.82
CA HIS A 158 -8.11 3.56 12.78
C HIS A 158 -8.83 2.49 13.62
N LYS A 159 -8.26 1.28 13.75
CA LYS A 159 -8.81 0.22 14.63
C LYS A 159 -8.53 0.44 16.11
N ILE A 160 -7.64 1.38 16.44
CA ILE A 160 -7.35 1.80 17.81
C ILE A 160 -8.23 2.99 18.19
N ILE A 161 -8.41 3.94 17.27
CA ILE A 161 -9.16 5.18 17.51
C ILE A 161 -10.67 4.92 17.49
N TRP A 162 -11.14 4.10 16.55
CA TRP A 162 -12.56 3.75 16.41
C TRP A 162 -12.77 2.26 16.67
N GLU A 163 -14.03 1.87 16.88
CA GLU A 163 -14.40 0.45 16.94
C GLU A 163 -13.85 -0.29 15.70
N PRO A 164 -13.16 -1.44 15.87
CA PRO A 164 -12.46 -2.10 14.76
C PRO A 164 -13.32 -2.44 13.53
N SER A 165 -14.64 -2.55 13.71
CA SER A 165 -15.61 -2.85 12.66
C SER A 165 -16.24 -1.61 12.01
N LYS A 166 -15.96 -0.41 12.52
CA LYS A 166 -16.56 0.84 12.04
C LYS A 166 -16.01 1.21 10.66
N LYS A 167 -16.90 1.56 9.74
CA LYS A 167 -16.57 1.97 8.37
C LYS A 167 -16.81 3.46 8.17
N GLY A 168 -16.08 4.08 7.23
CA GLY A 168 -16.23 5.49 6.87
C GLY A 168 -15.75 6.46 7.94
N VAL A 169 -14.62 6.13 8.58
CA VAL A 169 -13.97 6.91 9.64
C VAL A 169 -12.65 7.50 9.18
#